data_AF-A0A1Y3XQ05-F1
#
_entry.id   AF-A0A1Y3XQ05-F1
#
_cell.length_a   1.000
_cell.length_b   1.000
_cell.length_c   1.000
_cell.angle_alpha   90.00
_cell.angle_beta   90.00
_cell.angle_gamma   90.00
#
_symmetry.space_group_name_H-M   'P 1'
#
loop_
_entity.id
_entity.type
_entity.pdbx_description
1 polymer ?
#
loop_
_entity_poly.entity_id
_entity_poly.type
_entity_poly.pdbx_seq_one_letter_code
_entity_poly.pdbx_strand_id
1 'polypeptide(L)' 'MRTSAPIEVIVHCPKNEADERELARRAAELHADFVMNAIENLDCSANQKQELLWAIKDMYRSKR' A
#
# COMPACT_ATOMS: atom_id res chain seq x y z
N MET A 1 23.19 23.04 12.48
CA MET A 1 22.32 21.85 12.47
C MET A 1 20.92 22.30 12.84
N ARG A 2 19.90 22.03 12.02
CA ARG A 2 18.51 22.33 12.40
C ARG A 2 18.09 21.34 13.49
N THR A 3 17.93 21.80 14.73
CA THR A 3 17.27 21.06 15.80
C THR A 3 15.76 21.21 15.60
N SER A 4 15.18 20.39 14.72
CA SER A 4 13.73 20.27 14.62
C SER A 4 13.20 19.66 15.92
N ALA A 5 12.25 20.35 16.56
CA ALA A 5 11.56 19.83 17.74
C ALA A 5 10.97 18.43 17.45
N PRO A 6 10.91 17.52 18.45
CA PRO A 6 10.34 16.20 18.26
C PRO A 6 8.89 16.29 17.74
N ILE A 7 8.57 15.46 16.74
CA ILE A 7 7.20 15.33 16.25
C ILE A 7 6.43 14.47 17.25
N GLU A 8 5.37 15.00 17.82
CA GLU A 8 4.44 14.23 18.64
C GLU A 8 3.53 13.40 17.72
N VAL A 9 3.56 12.08 17.89
CA VAL A 9 2.73 11.13 17.14
C VAL A 9 1.79 10.43 18.11
N ILE A 10 0.48 10.63 17.92
CA ILE A 10 -0.56 9.93 18.67
C ILE A 10 -1.12 8.82 17.81
N VAL A 11 -1.04 7.58 18.29
CA VAL A 11 -1.55 6.39 17.58
C VAL A 11 -2.89 5.97 18.19
N HIS A 12 -3.92 5.88 17.36
CA HIS A 12 -5.22 5.35 17.76
C HIS A 12 -5.39 3.94 17.23
N CYS A 13 -5.45 2.96 18.14
CA CYS A 13 -5.74 1.58 17.77
C CYS A 13 -7.24 1.40 17.52
N PRO A 14 -7.64 0.53 16.58
CA PRO A 14 -9.03 0.11 16.40
C PRO A 14 -9.62 -0.45 17.71
N LYS A 15 -10.90 -0.19 17.96
CA LYS A 15 -11.58 -0.66 19.18
C LYS A 15 -12.67 -1.69 18.92
N ASN A 16 -13.08 -1.86 17.66
CA ASN A 16 -14.16 -2.73 17.24
C ASN A 16 -13.91 -3.24 15.81
N GLU A 17 -14.71 -4.21 15.36
CA GLU A 17 -14.57 -4.80 14.02
C GLU A 17 -14.77 -3.81 12.86
N ALA A 18 -15.57 -2.76 13.05
CA ALA A 18 -15.77 -1.75 12.02
C ALA A 18 -14.50 -0.89 11.85
N ASP A 19 -13.87 -0.51 12.96
CA ASP A 19 -12.59 0.19 12.97
C ASP A 19 -11.48 -0.65 12.31
N GLU A 20 -11.41 -1.95 12.64
CA GLU A 20 -10.45 -2.88 12.04
C GLU A 20 -10.66 -3.01 10.52
N ARG A 21 -11.92 -3.09 10.09
CA ARG A 21 -12.27 -3.16 8.67
C ARG A 21 -11.90 -1.89 7.93
N GLU A 22 -12.13 -0.73 8.53
CA GLU A 22 -11.74 0.56 7.94
C GLU A 22 -10.22 0.71 7.86
N LEU A 23 -9.49 0.29 8.90
CA LEU A 23 -8.03 0.25 8.87
C LEU A 23 -7.53 -0.67 7.74
N ALA A 24 -8.08 -1.87 7.63
CA ALA A 24 -7.73 -2.81 6.57
C ALA A 24 -8.04 -2.24 5.17
N ARG A 25 -9.17 -1.55 5.00
CA ARG A 25 -9.53 -0.88 3.73
C ARG A 25 -8.51 0.19 3.37
N ARG A 26 -8.17 1.09 4.30
CA ARG A 26 -7.17 2.15 4.07
C ARG A 26 -5.77 1.59 3.80
N ALA A 27 -5.37 0.55 4.53
CA ALA A 27 -4.10 -0.12 4.30
C ALA A 27 -4.04 -0.76 2.90
N ALA A 28 -5.14 -1.35 2.44
CA ALA A 28 -5.24 -1.91 1.10
C ALA A 28 -5.17 -0.83 0.01
N GLU A 29 -5.80 0.33 0.21
CA GLU A 29 -5.72 1.47 -0.70
C GLU A 29 -4.31 2.02 -0.81
N LEU A 30 -3.66 2.28 0.32
CA LEU A 30 -2.29 2.78 0.36
C LEU A 30 -1.29 1.78 -0.24
N HIS A 31 -1.53 0.48 -0.03
CA HIS A 31 -0.75 -0.57 -0.68
C HIS A 31 -0.94 -0.57 -2.20
N ALA A 32 -2.18 -0.41 -2.69
CA ALA A 32 -2.46 -0.33 -4.12
C ALA A 32 -1.75 0.89 -4.75
N ASP A 33 -1.84 2.06 -4.12
CA ASP A 33 -1.15 3.28 -4.57
C ASP A 33 0.37 3.08 -4.62
N PHE A 34 0.95 2.47 -3.58
CA PHE A 34 2.36 2.15 -3.53
C PHE A 34 2.79 1.22 -4.68
N VAL A 35 2.03 0.14 -4.92
CA VAL A 35 2.31 -0.81 -6.00
C VAL A 35 2.22 -0.13 -7.36
N MET A 36 1.19 0.68 -7.59
CA MET A 36 1.03 1.42 -8.85
C MET A 36 2.21 2.38 -9.09
N ASN A 37 2.56 3.19 -8.10
CA ASN A 37 3.69 4.10 -8.19
C ASN A 37 5.01 3.33 -8.41
N ALA A 38 5.21 2.19 -7.74
CA ALA A 38 6.40 1.37 -7.94
C ALA A 38 6.49 0.83 -9.38
N ILE A 39 5.39 0.33 -9.94
CA ILE A 39 5.33 -0.20 -11.32
C ILE A 39 5.52 0.91 -12.35
N GLU A 40 4.91 2.07 -12.14
CA GLU A 40 5.03 3.22 -13.03
C GLU A 40 6.48 3.68 -13.17
N ASN A 41 7.26 3.63 -12.08
CA ASN A 41 8.66 4.03 -12.06
C ASN A 41 9.64 2.96 -12.57
N LEU A 42 9.18 1.77 -12.96
CA LEU A 42 10.05 0.76 -13.58
C LEU A 42 10.45 1.16 -15.00
N ASP A 43 11.73 0.95 -15.33
CA ASP A 43 12.26 1.11 -16.68
C ASP A 43 11.96 -0.13 -17.53
N CYS A 44 10.68 -0.28 -17.92
CA CYS A 44 10.21 -1.36 -18.76
C CYS A 44 9.03 -0.92 -19.63
N SER A 45 8.72 -1.73 -20.66
CA SER A 45 7.63 -1.43 -21.58
C SER A 45 6.26 -1.49 -20.88
N ALA A 46 5.27 -0.78 -21.44
CA ALA A 46 3.90 -0.81 -20.93
C ALA A 46 3.32 -2.24 -20.85
N ASN A 47 3.67 -3.11 -21.81
CA ASN A 47 3.23 -4.51 -21.81
C ASN A 47 3.80 -5.28 -20.61
N GLN A 48 5.10 -5.11 -20.32
CA GLN A 48 5.73 -5.74 -19.16
C GLN A 48 5.14 -5.22 -17.83
N LYS A 49 4.81 -3.93 -17.74
CA LYS A 49 4.11 -3.36 -16.57
C LYS A 49 2.74 -4.01 -16.37
N GLN A 50 2.00 -4.23 -17.47
CA GLN A 50 0.70 -4.87 -17.42
C GLN A 50 0.78 -6.35 -17.02
N GLU A 51 1.73 -7.09 -17.57
CA GLU A 51 1.99 -8.48 -17.18
C GLU A 51 2.35 -8.60 -15.70
N LEU A 52 3.22 -7.70 -15.20
CA LEU A 52 3.58 -7.65 -13.80
C LEU A 52 2.38 -7.36 -12.90
N LEU A 53 1.51 -6.41 -13.28
CA LEU A 53 0.29 -6.11 -12.53
C LEU A 53 -0.65 -7.32 -12.45
N TRP A 54 -0.78 -8.08 -13.55
CA TRP A 54 -1.55 -9.32 -13.56
C TRP A 54 -0.94 -10.38 -12.64
N ALA A 55 0.37 -10.60 -12.72
CA ALA A 55 1.08 -11.57 -11.86
C ALA A 55 0.91 -11.23 -10.37
N ILE A 56 0.98 -9.95 -10.00
CA ILE A 56 0.74 -9.49 -8.63
C ILE A 56 -0.69 -9.80 -8.19
N LYS A 57 -1.70 -9.52 -9.02
CA LYS A 57 -3.11 -9.83 -8.71
C LYS A 57 -3.33 -11.33 -8.49
N ASP A 58 -2.73 -12.18 -9.33
CA ASP A 58 -2.86 -13.63 -9.22
C ASP A 58 -2.15 -14.19 -7.99
N MET A 59 -1.00 -13.63 -7.61
CA MET A 59 -0.32 -13.98 -6.36
C MET A 59 -1.23 -13.75 -5.14
N TYR A 60 -1.98 -12.64 -5.10
CA TYR A 60 -2.92 -12.36 -4.01
C TYR A 60 -4.12 -13.30 -4.01
N ARG A 61 -4.60 -13.72 -5.18
CA ARG A 61 -5.68 -14.70 -5.30
C ARG A 61 -5.25 -16.09 -4.84
N SER A 62 -4.01 -16.48 -5.12
CA SER A 62 -3.47 -17.79 -4.74
C SER A 62 -3.13 -17.94 -3.25
N LYS A 63 -2.96 -16.82 -2.53
CA LYS A 63 -2.68 -16.83 -1.07
C LYS A 63 -3.93 -16.93 -0.19
N ARG A 64 -5.12 -16.94 -0.80
CA ARG A 64 -6.41 -17.02 -0.10
C ARG A 64 -6.88 -18.46 0.07
#